data_AF-A0A7C3KTC3-F1
#
_entry.id   AF-A0A7C3KTC3-F1
#
_cell.length_a   1.000
_cell.length_b   1.000
_cell.length_c   1.000
_cell.angle_alpha   90.00
_cell.angle_beta   90.00
_cell.angle_gamma   90.00
#
_symmetry.space_group_name_H-M   'P 1'
#
loop_
_entity.id
_entity.type
_entity.pdbx_description
1 polymer ?
#
loop_
_entity_poly.entity_id
_entity_poly.type
_entity_poly.pdbx_seq_one_letter_code
_entity_poly.pdbx_strand_id
1 'polypeptide(L)' 'MLIDNYKHKGMRKRLVEEISRKGISDKQVLQAIEKVPRHLFMDKG' A
#
# COMPACT_ATOMS: atom_id res chain seq x y z
N MET A 1 -12.13 7.29 -2.00
CA MET A 1 -11.72 8.69 -2.36
C MET A 1 -10.84 8.58 -3.59
N LEU A 2 -10.97 9.46 -4.59
CA LEU A 2 -10.23 9.31 -5.87
C LEU A 2 -8.84 9.99 -5.87
N ILE A 3 -8.48 10.70 -4.81
CA ILE A 3 -7.23 11.46 -4.72
C ILE A 3 -6.26 10.74 -3.80
N ASP A 4 -5.05 10.44 -4.29
CA ASP A 4 -3.96 9.86 -3.50
C ASP A 4 -3.31 10.90 -2.57
N ASN A 5 -3.97 11.17 -1.44
CA ASN A 5 -3.48 12.09 -0.43
C ASN A 5 -2.42 11.45 0.52
N TYR A 6 -1.84 12.27 1.39
CA TYR A 6 -0.85 11.82 2.38
C TYR A 6 -1.35 10.71 3.31
N LYS A 7 -2.66 10.71 3.64
CA LYS A 7 -3.27 9.64 4.45
C LYS A 7 -3.22 8.29 3.72
N HIS A 8 -3.56 8.26 2.43
CA HIS A 8 -3.48 7.04 1.62
C HIS A 8 -2.04 6.53 1.49
N LYS A 9 -1.05 7.42 1.34
CA LYS A 9 0.37 7.06 1.33
C LYS A 9 0.81 6.43 2.66
N GLY A 10 0.43 7.04 3.79
CA GLY A 10 0.72 6.48 5.12
C GLY A 10 0.11 5.09 5.33
N MET A 11 -1.13 4.88 4.88
CA MET A 11 -1.78 3.57 4.96
C MET A 11 -1.07 2.51 4.09
N ARG A 12 -0.53 2.88 2.92
CA ARG A 12 0.27 1.96 2.10
C ARG A 12 1.59 1.59 2.77
N LYS A 13 2.30 2.55 3.37
CA LYS A 13 3.52 2.25 4.14
C LYS A 13 3.25 1.28 5.28
N ARG A 14 2.19 1.50 6.06
CA ARG A 14 1.78 0.58 7.13
C ARG A 14 1.47 -0.83 6.60
N LEU A 15 0.81 -0.93 5.45
CA LEU A 15 0.55 -2.22 4.79
C LEU A 15 1.85 -2.93 4.40
N VAL A 16 2.78 -2.21 3.77
CA VAL A 16 4.10 -2.74 3.37
C VAL A 16 4.87 -3.27 4.57
N GLU A 17 4.90 -2.52 5.68
CA GLU A 17 5.51 -2.98 6.93
C GLU A 17 4.85 -4.24 7.49
N GLU A 18 3.51 -4.30 7.46
CA GLU A 18 2.77 -5.45 7.99
C GLU A 18 3.03 -6.72 7.18
N ILE A 19 2.95 -6.66 5.86
CA ILE A 19 3.17 -7.83 5.00
C ILE A 19 4.64 -8.25 4.96
N SER A 20 5.56 -7.30 5.13
CA SER A 20 6.99 -7.60 5.28
C SER A 20 7.23 -8.42 6.55
N ARG A 21 6.63 -8.03 7.69
CA ARG A 21 6.67 -8.83 8.93
C ARG A 21 6.00 -10.20 8.80
N LYS A 22 5.03 -10.35 7.89
CA LYS A 22 4.38 -11.64 7.59
C LYS A 22 5.20 -12.55 6.66
N GLY A 23 6.37 -12.11 6.20
CA GLY A 23 7.31 -12.93 5.44
C GLY A 23 7.46 -12.57 3.96
N ILE A 24 6.80 -11.52 3.47
CA ILE A 24 7.07 -11.01 2.11
C ILE A 24 8.43 -10.29 2.12
N SER A 25 9.44 -10.88 1.48
CA SER A 25 10.82 -10.40 1.49
C SER A 25 11.29 -9.81 0.15
N ASP A 26 10.56 -10.04 -0.94
CA ASP A 26 10.91 -9.49 -2.25
C ASP A 26 10.76 -7.97 -2.24
N LYS A 27 11.90 -7.27 -2.36
CA LYS A 27 11.96 -5.80 -2.34
C LYS A 27 11.21 -5.16 -3.51
N GLN A 28 11.20 -5.79 -4.68
CA GLN A 28 10.48 -5.27 -5.85
C GLN A 28 8.96 -5.36 -5.62
N VAL A 29 8.50 -6.44 -5.01
CA VAL A 29 7.08 -6.62 -4.63
C VAL A 29 6.66 -5.56 -3.60
N LEU A 30 7.44 -5.38 -2.53
CA LEU A 30 7.14 -4.39 -1.49
C LEU A 30 7.11 -2.95 -2.05
N GLN A 31 8.05 -2.60 -2.93
CA GLN A 31 8.09 -1.30 -3.59
C GLN A 31 6.89 -1.09 -4.53
N ALA A 32 6.45 -2.11 -5.25
CA ALA A 32 5.27 -2.03 -6.10
C ALA A 32 4.01 -1.72 -5.25
N ILE A 33 3.86 -2.39 -4.11
CA ILE A 33 2.73 -2.16 -3.19
C ILE A 33 2.76 -0.76 -2.58
N GLU A 34 3.94 -0.21 -2.28
CA GLU A 34 4.08 1.17 -1.78
C GLU A 34 3.66 2.21 -2.84
N LYS A 35 4.01 1.97 -4.11
CA LYS A 35 3.79 2.91 -5.22
C LYS A 35 2.36 2.87 -5.75
N VAL A 36 1.74 1.70 -5.85
CA VAL A 36 0.42 1.54 -6.46
C VAL A 36 -0.69 2.03 -5.53
N PRO A 37 -1.51 3.02 -5.92
CA PRO A 37 -2.55 3.60 -5.07
C PRO A 37 -3.77 2.66 -4.95
N ARG A 38 -3.65 1.59 -4.13
CA ARG A 38 -4.66 0.52 -4.01
C ARG A 38 -6.10 1.00 -3.78
N HIS A 39 -6.27 2.14 -3.09
CA HIS A 39 -7.58 2.72 -2.76
C HIS A 39 -8.37 3.23 -3.99
N LEU A 40 -7.72 3.39 -5.14
CA LEU A 40 -8.38 3.70 -6.41
C LEU A 40 -9.07 2.47 -7.04
N PHE A 41 -8.71 1.28 -6.58
CA PHE A 41 -9.18 -0.01 -7.10
C PHE A 41 -10.08 -0.75 -6.10
N MET A 42 -10.50 -0.07 -5.03
CA MET A 42 -11.38 -0.65 -4.02
C MET A 42 -12.68 0.14 -3.99
N ASP A 43 -13.79 -0.57 -3.90
CA ASP A 43 -15.09 0.05 -3.67
C ASP A 43 -15.04 0.84 -2.36
N LYS A 44 -15.75 1.98 -2.36
CA LYS A 44 -15.96 2.72 -1.12
C LYS A 44 -16.92 1.89 -0.27
N GLY A 45 -16.37 1.21 0.74
CA GLY A 45 -17.16 0.58 1.79
C GLY A 45 -17.99 1.59 2.58
#